data_AF-A0A372KBP3-F1
#
_entry.id   AF-A0A372KBP3-F1
#
_cell.length_a   1.000
_cell.length_b   1.000
_cell.length_c   1.000
_cell.angle_alpha   90.00
_cell.angle_beta   90.00
_cell.angle_gamma   90.00
#
_symmetry.space_group_name_H-M   'P 1'
#
loop_
_entity.id
_entity.type
_entity.pdbx_description
1 polymer ?
#
loop_
_entity_poly.entity_id
_entity_poly.type
_entity_poly.pdbx_seq_one_letter_code
_entity_poly.pdbx_strand_id
1 'polypeptide(L)'
;MSSPLSPSLQRGLPESSFASAGTPAFSGPEGIRYDFNYGCRVQVPVSGWRVVMLDLDTHNIIFDEVLEAGEIAASRRKYFVRFMLEVHDGERVVFSHALNLAHQRVFVRAGQTALGDSLAWLPAVEAFRRQHQCELSIQLPLHLHALFREGYPHLHFVTHDDVALSGQPFYASYFLGVFSPYDERDHQPTDPRASSLQDMASYILGVPAIERRPMLVVADTVRRIEEPYVCIAVQAGSHCKYWNNPNGWPAVVAHLKQQGYRVLCIDRERECRRLGALNAIPAGAEDFTGNLPLQERASLLLHAEFFVGLSSGLSWLAWAVGTPVVMIGGFTHPKTEFHTPWRVVNFHACNGCFNDSSFAFDSGNFHWCPKYEGKPMAYQCSSSITPAFVIRVVETLIAAQRGALLSR
;
A
#
# COMPACT_ATOMS: atom_id res chain seq x y z
N MET A 1 2.73 -16.23 -49.21
CA MET A 1 3.06 -16.81 -47.89
C MET A 1 2.77 -15.75 -46.85
N SER A 2 1.50 -15.68 -46.45
CA SER A 2 0.99 -14.79 -45.41
C SER A 2 1.36 -15.39 -44.05
N SER A 3 2.08 -14.61 -43.22
CA SER A 3 2.32 -14.95 -41.81
C SER A 3 0.98 -15.12 -41.08
N PRO A 4 0.79 -16.18 -40.27
CA PRO A 4 -0.38 -16.26 -39.42
C PRO A 4 -0.19 -15.39 -38.17
N LEU A 5 -1.17 -14.50 -37.99
CA LEU A 5 -1.73 -13.99 -36.73
C LEU A 5 -0.75 -13.44 -35.67
N SER A 6 -0.80 -12.13 -35.47
CA SER A 6 -0.32 -11.47 -34.25
C SER A 6 -0.83 -12.24 -33.03
N PRO A 7 0.01 -12.56 -32.03
CA PRO A 7 -0.51 -13.07 -30.76
C PRO A 7 -1.54 -12.06 -30.24
N SER A 8 -2.69 -12.57 -29.83
CA SER A 8 -3.76 -11.76 -29.25
C SER A 8 -3.20 -10.87 -28.13
N LEU A 9 -3.29 -9.55 -28.32
CA LEU A 9 -2.86 -8.55 -27.34
C LEU A 9 -3.72 -8.56 -26.06
N GLN A 10 -4.77 -9.39 -26.03
CA GLN A 10 -5.77 -9.46 -24.97
C GLN A 10 -5.51 -10.61 -23.98
N ARG A 11 -4.65 -11.57 -24.34
CA ARG A 11 -4.31 -12.68 -23.47
C ARG A 11 -3.38 -12.25 -22.34
N GLY A 12 -3.75 -12.61 -21.11
CA GLY A 12 -2.91 -12.44 -19.93
C GLY A 12 -2.11 -13.69 -19.59
N LEU A 13 -1.03 -13.50 -18.84
CA LEU A 13 -0.31 -14.62 -18.23
C LEU A 13 -1.17 -15.26 -17.12
N PRO A 14 -1.27 -16.59 -17.03
CA PRO A 14 -2.02 -17.27 -15.97
C PRO A 14 -1.27 -17.29 -14.63
N GLU A 15 0.00 -16.90 -14.63
CA GLU A 15 0.89 -16.87 -13.46
C GLU A 15 1.97 -15.78 -13.59
N SER A 16 2.69 -15.53 -12.49
CA SER A 16 3.88 -14.69 -12.41
C SER A 16 4.80 -15.12 -11.26
N SER A 17 5.93 -14.44 -11.09
CA SER A 17 6.87 -14.68 -9.99
C SER A 17 6.25 -14.51 -8.59
N PHE A 18 5.11 -13.82 -8.48
CA PHE A 18 4.41 -13.61 -7.21
C PHE A 18 2.99 -14.20 -7.17
N ALA A 19 2.51 -14.82 -8.25
CA ALA A 19 1.19 -15.42 -8.31
C ALA A 19 1.23 -16.73 -9.09
N SER A 20 0.95 -17.85 -8.41
CA SER A 20 0.77 -19.15 -9.07
C SER A 20 -0.52 -19.76 -8.58
N ALA A 21 -1.52 -19.83 -9.47
CA ALA A 21 -2.86 -20.31 -9.14
C ALA A 21 -3.19 -21.67 -9.79
N GLY A 22 -2.20 -22.31 -10.45
CA GLY A 22 -2.34 -23.65 -11.04
C GLY A 22 -3.50 -23.77 -12.02
N THR A 23 -4.15 -24.93 -12.04
CA THR A 23 -5.37 -25.18 -12.84
C THR A 23 -6.57 -24.44 -12.24
N PRO A 24 -7.50 -23.87 -13.04
CA PRO A 24 -8.70 -23.25 -12.52
C PRO A 24 -9.49 -24.17 -11.59
N ALA A 25 -9.92 -23.60 -10.46
CA ALA A 25 -10.31 -24.39 -9.30
C ALA A 25 -11.75 -24.92 -9.32
N PHE A 26 -12.67 -24.27 -10.04
CA PHE A 26 -14.09 -24.63 -10.05
C PHE A 26 -14.47 -25.34 -11.33
N SER A 27 -15.43 -26.26 -11.23
CA SER A 27 -15.96 -27.00 -12.37
C SER A 27 -17.22 -26.33 -12.91
N GLY A 28 -17.24 -26.11 -14.22
CA GLY A 28 -18.42 -25.78 -15.01
C GLY A 28 -19.00 -27.02 -15.71
N PRO A 29 -20.05 -26.84 -16.52
CA PRO A 29 -20.66 -27.92 -17.29
C PRO A 29 -19.67 -28.49 -18.32
N GLU A 30 -19.95 -29.72 -18.75
CA GLU A 30 -19.25 -30.41 -19.85
C GLU A 30 -17.72 -30.53 -19.66
N GLY A 31 -17.20 -30.37 -18.44
CA GLY A 31 -15.76 -30.48 -18.14
C GLY A 31 -14.99 -29.16 -18.16
N ILE A 32 -15.67 -28.02 -18.33
CA ILE A 32 -15.08 -26.69 -18.20
C ILE A 32 -14.51 -26.51 -16.80
N ARG A 33 -13.36 -25.84 -16.68
CA ARG A 33 -12.84 -25.36 -15.40
C ARG A 33 -12.68 -23.85 -15.44
N TYR A 34 -12.99 -23.17 -14.34
CA TYR A 34 -12.90 -21.71 -14.24
C TYR A 34 -12.57 -21.24 -12.83
N ASP A 35 -12.07 -20.02 -12.71
CA ASP A 35 -12.04 -19.23 -11.48
C ASP A 35 -11.71 -17.76 -11.77
N PHE A 36 -11.58 -16.96 -10.71
CA PHE A 36 -11.18 -15.56 -10.79
C PHE A 36 -9.88 -15.31 -10.01
N ASN A 37 -9.01 -16.32 -9.98
CA ASN A 37 -7.73 -16.23 -9.30
C ASN A 37 -6.68 -15.65 -10.24
N TYR A 38 -6.10 -14.51 -9.88
CA TYR A 38 -5.12 -13.81 -10.73
C TYR A 38 -5.71 -13.49 -12.14
N GLY A 39 -6.89 -12.86 -12.13
CA GLY A 39 -7.70 -12.57 -13.31
C GLY A 39 -8.82 -13.60 -13.53
N CYS A 40 -9.62 -13.41 -14.57
CA CYS A 40 -10.62 -14.40 -15.01
C CYS A 40 -9.92 -15.51 -15.78
N ARG A 41 -10.05 -16.76 -15.33
CA ARG A 41 -9.36 -17.92 -15.94
C ARG A 41 -10.36 -18.99 -16.34
N VAL A 42 -10.11 -19.63 -17.47
CA VAL A 42 -10.92 -20.74 -17.97
C VAL A 42 -10.08 -21.75 -18.72
N GLN A 43 -10.45 -23.02 -18.60
CA GLN A 43 -9.93 -24.13 -19.38
C GLN A 43 -11.10 -24.90 -19.98
N VAL A 44 -11.04 -25.14 -21.28
CA VAL A 44 -12.06 -25.90 -22.01
C VAL A 44 -11.57 -27.34 -22.27
N PRO A 45 -12.48 -28.33 -22.27
CA PRO A 45 -12.12 -29.74 -22.46
C PRO A 45 -12.03 -30.14 -23.95
N VAL A 46 -12.56 -29.31 -24.85
CA VAL A 46 -12.68 -29.60 -26.29
C VAL A 46 -12.10 -28.43 -27.09
N SER A 47 -11.32 -28.73 -28.13
CA SER A 47 -10.79 -27.73 -29.05
C SER A 47 -11.89 -27.12 -29.90
N GLY A 48 -11.77 -25.82 -30.22
CA GLY A 48 -12.72 -25.13 -31.09
C GLY A 48 -13.81 -24.36 -30.35
N TRP A 49 -13.87 -24.47 -29.02
CA TRP A 49 -14.79 -23.66 -28.21
C TRP A 49 -14.30 -22.22 -28.09
N ARG A 50 -15.22 -21.28 -28.28
CA ARG A 50 -14.95 -19.84 -28.20
C ARG A 50 -15.23 -19.34 -26.79
N VAL A 51 -14.27 -18.65 -26.20
CA VAL A 51 -14.36 -18.04 -24.87
C VAL A 51 -14.47 -16.53 -25.02
N VAL A 52 -15.45 -15.94 -24.35
CA VAL A 52 -15.63 -14.49 -24.26
C VAL A 52 -15.56 -14.06 -22.80
N MET A 53 -14.73 -13.06 -22.51
CA MET A 53 -14.72 -12.35 -21.22
C MET A 53 -15.16 -10.91 -21.44
N LEU A 54 -16.23 -10.51 -20.78
CA LEU A 54 -16.82 -9.18 -20.87
C LEU A 54 -16.71 -8.46 -19.53
N ASP A 55 -16.47 -7.16 -19.54
CA ASP A 55 -16.69 -6.30 -18.38
C ASP A 55 -18.18 -5.94 -18.24
N LEU A 56 -18.84 -6.38 -17.17
CA LEU A 56 -20.25 -6.08 -16.93
C LEU A 56 -20.53 -4.61 -16.63
N ASP A 57 -19.53 -3.82 -16.23
CA ASP A 57 -19.71 -2.40 -15.93
C ASP A 57 -19.57 -1.54 -17.19
N THR A 58 -18.59 -1.85 -18.04
CA THR A 58 -18.30 -1.06 -19.25
C THR A 58 -18.85 -1.66 -20.53
N HIS A 59 -19.36 -2.90 -20.48
CA HIS A 59 -19.83 -3.68 -21.61
C HIS A 59 -18.78 -3.91 -22.71
N ASN A 60 -17.49 -3.78 -22.39
CA ASN A 60 -16.41 -4.06 -23.32
C ASN A 60 -16.02 -5.53 -23.29
N ILE A 61 -15.78 -6.09 -24.48
CA ILE A 61 -15.15 -7.41 -24.62
C ILE A 61 -13.66 -7.26 -24.30
N ILE A 62 -13.22 -7.96 -23.25
CA ILE A 62 -11.83 -7.96 -22.78
C ILE A 62 -11.03 -9.06 -23.46
N PHE A 63 -11.66 -10.20 -23.74
CA PHE A 63 -11.05 -11.38 -24.33
C PHE A 63 -12.08 -12.10 -25.21
N ASP A 64 -11.67 -12.55 -26.38
CA ASP A 64 -12.52 -13.27 -27.33
C ASP A 64 -11.66 -14.16 -28.24
N GLU A 65 -11.53 -15.43 -27.88
CA GLU A 65 -10.67 -16.38 -28.60
C GLU A 65 -11.28 -17.77 -28.66
N VAL A 66 -10.91 -18.52 -29.71
CA VAL A 66 -11.13 -19.97 -29.79
C VAL A 66 -9.94 -20.67 -29.13
N LEU A 67 -10.21 -21.62 -28.24
CA LEU A 67 -9.18 -22.31 -27.46
C LEU A 67 -8.97 -23.76 -27.91
N GLU A 68 -7.77 -24.26 -27.64
CA GLU A 68 -7.46 -25.69 -27.72
C GLU A 68 -7.84 -26.44 -26.42
N ALA A 69 -8.15 -27.73 -26.54
CA ALA A 69 -8.46 -28.57 -25.39
C ALA A 69 -7.33 -28.54 -24.34
N GLY A 70 -7.68 -28.27 -23.08
CA GLY A 70 -6.74 -28.22 -21.96
C GLY A 70 -5.94 -26.92 -21.86
N GLU A 71 -6.07 -25.99 -22.81
CA GLU A 71 -5.45 -24.68 -22.71
C GLU A 71 -6.11 -23.81 -21.62
N ILE A 72 -5.31 -23.11 -20.82
CA ILE A 72 -5.80 -22.14 -19.85
C ILE A 72 -5.73 -20.74 -20.45
N ALA A 73 -6.87 -20.14 -20.72
CA ALA A 73 -6.99 -18.72 -21.03
C ALA A 73 -7.12 -17.91 -19.73
N ALA A 74 -6.48 -16.75 -19.69
CA ALA A 74 -6.56 -15.81 -18.57
C ALA A 74 -6.72 -14.38 -19.08
N SER A 75 -7.56 -13.59 -18.39
CA SER A 75 -7.69 -12.17 -18.67
C SER A 75 -6.34 -11.46 -18.49
N ARG A 76 -6.04 -10.51 -19.38
CA ARG A 76 -4.87 -9.64 -19.24
C ARG A 76 -4.93 -8.77 -17.98
N ARG A 77 -6.11 -8.21 -17.66
CA ARG A 77 -6.30 -7.41 -16.45
C ARG A 77 -6.37 -8.32 -15.22
N LYS A 78 -5.58 -7.97 -14.20
CA LYS A 78 -5.40 -8.71 -12.94
C LYS A 78 -5.98 -8.00 -11.71
N TYR A 79 -6.38 -6.74 -11.87
CA TYR A 79 -7.20 -6.01 -10.90
C TYR A 79 -8.68 -6.42 -11.00
N PHE A 80 -9.49 -5.92 -10.09
CA PHE A 80 -10.93 -6.17 -10.07
C PHE A 80 -11.61 -5.66 -11.35
N VAL A 81 -12.30 -6.58 -12.02
CA VAL A 81 -13.23 -6.32 -13.11
C VAL A 81 -14.44 -7.21 -12.86
N ARG A 82 -15.65 -6.69 -13.06
CA ARG A 82 -16.89 -7.47 -12.95
C ARG A 82 -17.07 -8.34 -14.20
N PHE A 83 -16.27 -9.39 -14.30
CA PHE A 83 -16.26 -10.26 -15.48
C PHE A 83 -17.59 -11.00 -15.66
N MET A 84 -18.07 -11.07 -16.90
CA MET A 84 -18.91 -12.15 -17.41
C MET A 84 -18.02 -13.07 -18.25
N LEU A 85 -18.03 -14.36 -17.91
CA LEU A 85 -17.33 -15.41 -18.65
C LEU A 85 -18.35 -16.24 -19.42
N GLU A 86 -18.20 -16.30 -20.74
CA GLU A 86 -19.01 -17.15 -21.60
C GLU A 86 -18.14 -18.12 -22.38
N VAL A 87 -18.65 -19.34 -22.57
CA VAL A 87 -18.02 -20.38 -23.40
C VAL A 87 -19.06 -20.88 -24.39
N HIS A 88 -18.70 -20.86 -25.67
CA HIS A 88 -19.56 -21.14 -26.80
C HIS A 88 -19.04 -22.32 -27.62
N ASP A 89 -19.96 -23.16 -28.06
CA ASP A 89 -19.76 -24.26 -29.01
C ASP A 89 -20.59 -23.95 -30.27
N GLY A 90 -19.96 -23.32 -31.26
CA GLY A 90 -20.69 -22.69 -32.36
C GLY A 90 -21.63 -21.59 -31.86
N GLU A 91 -22.92 -21.72 -32.14
CA GLU A 91 -23.97 -20.78 -31.66
C GLU A 91 -24.49 -21.13 -30.27
N ARG A 92 -24.11 -22.29 -29.71
CA ARG A 92 -24.58 -22.77 -28.41
C ARG A 92 -23.76 -22.16 -27.28
N VAL A 93 -24.41 -21.47 -26.34
CA VAL A 93 -23.79 -21.08 -25.07
C VAL A 93 -23.72 -22.32 -24.17
N VAL A 94 -22.51 -22.83 -23.93
CA VAL A 94 -22.26 -23.99 -23.06
C VAL A 94 -22.17 -23.57 -21.60
N PHE A 95 -21.56 -22.41 -21.34
CA PHE A 95 -21.36 -21.89 -20.00
C PHE A 95 -21.45 -20.36 -20.01
N SER A 96 -22.12 -19.81 -19.00
CA SER A 96 -22.19 -18.37 -18.75
C SER A 96 -22.12 -18.16 -17.25
N HIS A 97 -21.14 -17.38 -16.79
CA HIS A 97 -20.91 -17.14 -15.37
C HIS A 97 -20.50 -15.69 -15.13
N ALA A 98 -21.37 -14.95 -14.46
CA ALA A 98 -21.05 -13.62 -13.96
C ALA A 98 -20.25 -13.72 -12.64
N LEU A 99 -19.17 -12.96 -12.52
CA LEU A 99 -18.47 -12.79 -11.25
C LEU A 99 -19.45 -12.30 -10.19
N ASN A 100 -19.66 -13.11 -9.16
CA ASN A 100 -20.42 -12.74 -7.98
C ASN A 100 -19.65 -13.14 -6.73
N LEU A 101 -19.13 -12.14 -6.02
CA LEU A 101 -18.29 -12.32 -4.85
C LEU A 101 -19.08 -12.53 -3.55
N ALA A 102 -20.41 -12.33 -3.56
CA ALA A 102 -21.22 -12.45 -2.36
C ALA A 102 -21.12 -13.85 -1.75
N HIS A 103 -20.76 -13.91 -0.46
CA HIS A 103 -20.55 -15.14 0.30
C HIS A 103 -19.48 -16.08 -0.27
N GLN A 104 -18.66 -15.60 -1.21
CA GLN A 104 -17.55 -16.37 -1.77
C GLN A 104 -16.26 -16.14 -0.98
N ARG A 105 -15.40 -17.16 -0.96
CA ARG A 105 -14.04 -17.05 -0.39
C ARG A 105 -13.17 -16.23 -1.33
N VAL A 106 -12.72 -15.07 -0.88
CA VAL A 106 -11.88 -14.17 -1.65
C VAL A 106 -10.55 -13.95 -0.95
N PHE A 107 -9.48 -13.97 -1.72
CA PHE A 107 -8.13 -13.77 -1.21
C PHE A 107 -7.55 -12.44 -1.68
N VAL A 108 -6.96 -11.68 -0.75
CA VAL A 108 -6.16 -10.50 -1.07
C VAL A 108 -4.75 -10.71 -0.55
N ARG A 109 -3.77 -10.60 -1.45
CA ARG A 109 -2.37 -10.55 -1.06
C ARG A 109 -1.89 -9.11 -1.11
N ALA A 110 -1.63 -8.51 0.05
CA ALA A 110 -0.72 -7.39 0.11
C ALA A 110 0.70 -7.94 -0.05
N GLY A 111 1.55 -7.32 -0.87
CA GLY A 111 2.95 -7.75 -1.07
C GLY A 111 3.75 -7.84 0.23
N GLN A 112 5.06 -8.15 0.15
CA GLN A 112 5.95 -8.00 1.31
C GLN A 112 6.00 -6.51 1.70
N THR A 113 5.10 -6.09 2.57
CA THR A 113 4.71 -4.69 2.71
C THR A 113 5.41 -4.04 3.87
N ALA A 114 5.86 -2.79 3.64
CA ALA A 114 6.21 -1.91 4.73
C ALA A 114 4.96 -1.64 5.58
N LEU A 115 5.15 -1.30 6.85
CA LEU A 115 4.06 -0.92 7.77
C LEU A 115 3.11 0.13 7.16
N GLY A 116 3.66 1.13 6.46
CA GLY A 116 2.88 2.20 5.83
C GLY A 116 1.94 1.68 4.74
N ASP A 117 2.39 0.74 3.91
CA ASP A 117 1.57 0.19 2.82
C ASP A 117 0.39 -0.61 3.40
N SER A 118 0.64 -1.42 4.44
CA SER A 118 -0.42 -2.17 5.13
C SER A 118 -1.48 -1.22 5.73
N LEU A 119 -1.05 -0.14 6.39
CA LEU A 119 -1.95 0.86 6.97
C LEU A 119 -2.72 1.64 5.90
N ALA A 120 -2.11 1.91 4.75
CA ALA A 120 -2.74 2.61 3.63
C ALA A 120 -3.78 1.74 2.90
N TRP A 121 -3.50 0.45 2.70
CA TRP A 121 -4.31 -0.39 1.80
C TRP A 121 -5.45 -1.13 2.49
N LEU A 122 -5.31 -1.46 3.78
CA LEU A 122 -6.32 -2.24 4.50
C LEU A 122 -7.73 -1.59 4.50
N PRO A 123 -7.89 -0.26 4.58
CA PRO A 123 -9.21 0.36 4.48
C PRO A 123 -9.92 0.09 3.14
N ALA A 124 -9.17 0.03 2.03
CA ALA A 124 -9.73 -0.30 0.72
C ALA A 124 -10.15 -1.78 0.66
N VAL A 125 -9.39 -2.67 1.30
CA VAL A 125 -9.74 -4.09 1.43
C VAL A 125 -11.05 -4.29 2.19
N GLU A 126 -11.24 -3.59 3.31
CA GLU A 126 -12.50 -3.66 4.06
C GLU A 126 -13.67 -3.05 3.28
N ALA A 127 -13.44 -1.94 2.55
CA ALA A 127 -14.45 -1.37 1.66
C ALA A 127 -14.87 -2.37 0.58
N PHE A 128 -13.91 -3.07 -0.01
CA PHE A 128 -14.14 -4.13 -1.00
C PHE A 128 -14.96 -5.28 -0.42
N ARG A 129 -14.57 -5.79 0.76
CA ARG A 129 -15.33 -6.85 1.45
C ARG A 129 -16.77 -6.43 1.72
N ARG A 130 -17.01 -5.20 2.18
CA ARG A 130 -18.36 -4.68 2.45
C ARG A 130 -19.18 -4.53 1.19
N GLN A 131 -18.61 -3.93 0.15
CA GLN A 131 -19.27 -3.71 -1.14
C GLN A 131 -19.73 -5.03 -1.76
N HIS A 132 -18.94 -6.09 -1.62
CA HIS A 132 -19.16 -7.37 -2.26
C HIS A 132 -19.71 -8.47 -1.35
N GLN A 133 -19.84 -8.21 -0.05
CA GLN A 133 -20.32 -9.17 0.95
C GLN A 133 -19.58 -10.52 0.91
N CYS A 134 -18.28 -10.50 0.61
CA CYS A 134 -17.46 -11.70 0.48
C CYS A 134 -16.81 -12.13 1.81
N GLU A 135 -16.38 -13.39 1.87
CA GLU A 135 -15.55 -13.93 2.94
C GLU A 135 -14.09 -13.67 2.61
N LEU A 136 -13.54 -12.55 3.09
CA LEU A 136 -12.23 -12.07 2.66
C LEU A 136 -11.12 -12.51 3.61
N SER A 137 -10.14 -13.22 3.04
CA SER A 137 -8.85 -13.49 3.67
C SER A 137 -7.78 -12.56 3.12
N ILE A 138 -7.00 -11.92 3.99
CA ILE A 138 -5.89 -11.05 3.61
C ILE A 138 -4.57 -11.61 4.13
N GLN A 139 -3.60 -11.79 3.23
CA GLN A 139 -2.25 -12.18 3.61
C GLN A 139 -1.44 -10.98 4.10
N LEU A 140 -0.97 -11.04 5.36
CA LEU A 140 -0.06 -10.07 5.98
C LEU A 140 0.98 -10.78 6.86
N PRO A 141 2.16 -10.19 7.08
CA PRO A 141 3.11 -10.67 8.08
C PRO A 141 2.48 -10.80 9.47
N LEU A 142 2.78 -11.90 10.18
CA LEU A 142 2.19 -12.22 11.49
C LEU A 142 2.29 -11.08 12.52
N HIS A 143 3.42 -10.37 12.54
CA HIS A 143 3.64 -9.27 13.48
C HIS A 143 2.70 -8.06 13.27
N LEU A 144 2.01 -7.97 12.13
CA LEU A 144 1.00 -6.94 11.87
C LEU A 144 -0.41 -7.36 12.30
N HIS A 145 -0.66 -8.65 12.54
CA HIS A 145 -2.01 -9.15 12.82
C HIS A 145 -2.60 -8.51 14.08
N ALA A 146 -1.80 -8.43 15.16
CA ALA A 146 -2.23 -7.83 16.42
C ALA A 146 -2.58 -6.34 16.30
N LEU A 147 -2.08 -5.64 15.27
CA LEU A 147 -2.43 -4.24 15.04
C LEU A 147 -3.85 -4.09 14.46
N PHE A 148 -4.31 -5.06 13.67
CA PHE A 148 -5.52 -4.92 12.85
C PHE A 148 -6.70 -5.78 13.28
N ARG A 149 -6.49 -6.96 13.86
CA ARG A 149 -7.56 -7.96 14.10
C ARG A 149 -8.80 -7.39 14.77
N GLU A 150 -8.62 -6.62 15.85
CA GLU A 150 -9.73 -6.03 16.60
C GLU A 150 -10.46 -4.92 15.83
N GLY A 151 -9.74 -4.16 14.99
CA GLY A 151 -10.35 -3.11 14.15
C GLY A 151 -11.09 -3.65 12.93
N TYR A 152 -10.80 -4.89 12.52
CA TYR A 152 -11.37 -5.53 11.33
C TYR A 152 -11.82 -6.97 11.64
N PRO A 153 -12.82 -7.17 12.51
CA PRO A 153 -13.21 -8.50 13.00
C PRO A 153 -13.77 -9.43 11.92
N HIS A 154 -14.17 -8.89 10.76
CA HIS A 154 -14.70 -9.65 9.63
C HIS A 154 -13.66 -9.97 8.54
N LEU A 155 -12.40 -9.56 8.72
CA LEU A 155 -11.30 -9.95 7.85
C LEU A 155 -10.56 -11.15 8.46
N HIS A 156 -10.27 -12.15 7.62
CA HIS A 156 -9.45 -13.28 8.02
C HIS A 156 -7.98 -12.97 7.71
N PHE A 157 -7.21 -12.63 8.74
CA PHE A 157 -5.78 -12.39 8.60
C PHE A 157 -5.04 -13.72 8.53
N VAL A 158 -4.26 -13.91 7.46
CA VAL A 158 -3.51 -15.14 7.20
C VAL A 158 -2.05 -14.83 6.92
N THR A 159 -1.17 -15.76 7.26
CA THR A 159 0.25 -15.73 6.85
C THR A 159 0.43 -16.49 5.53
N HIS A 160 1.66 -16.54 5.02
CA HIS A 160 1.96 -17.33 3.82
C HIS A 160 1.69 -18.83 4.03
N ASP A 161 2.07 -19.35 5.21
CA ASP A 161 1.94 -20.77 5.53
C ASP A 161 0.47 -21.17 5.72
N ASP A 162 -0.34 -20.29 6.33
CA ASP A 162 -1.79 -20.54 6.50
C ASP A 162 -2.52 -20.73 5.17
N VAL A 163 -2.13 -19.95 4.14
CA VAL A 163 -2.71 -20.05 2.79
C VAL A 163 -2.41 -21.41 2.17
N ALA A 164 -1.17 -21.89 2.32
CA ALA A 164 -0.78 -23.21 1.83
C ALA A 164 -1.54 -24.35 2.53
N LEU A 165 -1.93 -24.15 3.79
CA LEU A 165 -2.63 -25.15 4.61
C LEU A 165 -4.16 -25.17 4.46
N SER A 166 -4.77 -24.12 3.88
CA SER A 166 -6.23 -23.95 3.82
C SER A 166 -6.97 -25.09 3.09
N GLY A 167 -6.32 -25.77 2.13
CA GLY A 167 -6.85 -26.95 1.41
C GLY A 167 -8.07 -26.72 0.51
N GLN A 168 -8.83 -25.66 0.74
CA GLN A 168 -9.97 -25.25 -0.07
C GLN A 168 -9.59 -24.11 -1.03
N PRO A 169 -10.08 -24.12 -2.28
CA PRO A 169 -9.79 -23.07 -3.25
C PRO A 169 -10.47 -21.75 -2.89
N PHE A 170 -9.83 -20.64 -3.28
CA PHE A 170 -10.47 -19.33 -3.31
C PHE A 170 -11.22 -19.14 -4.63
N TYR A 171 -12.37 -18.48 -4.57
CA TYR A 171 -13.16 -18.12 -5.75
C TYR A 171 -12.47 -17.05 -6.60
N ALA A 172 -11.91 -16.04 -5.94
CA ALA A 172 -11.18 -14.95 -6.57
C ALA A 172 -9.95 -14.56 -5.75
N SER A 173 -8.93 -14.02 -6.42
CA SER A 173 -7.77 -13.43 -5.75
C SER A 173 -7.27 -12.15 -6.39
N TYR A 174 -6.88 -11.19 -5.53
CA TYR A 174 -6.37 -9.88 -5.93
C TYR A 174 -5.04 -9.58 -5.23
N PHE A 175 -4.15 -8.89 -5.95
CA PHE A 175 -2.78 -8.62 -5.50
C PHE A 175 -2.59 -7.10 -5.39
N LEU A 176 -2.26 -6.63 -4.19
CA LEU A 176 -1.97 -5.23 -3.92
C LEU A 176 -0.47 -5.02 -3.91
N GLY A 177 -0.04 -3.99 -4.65
CA GLY A 177 1.35 -3.67 -4.82
C GLY A 177 1.55 -2.46 -5.74
N VAL A 178 2.82 -2.09 -5.89
CA VAL A 178 3.29 -1.16 -6.90
C VAL A 178 4.06 -1.99 -7.93
N PHE A 179 3.49 -2.20 -9.11
CA PHE A 179 3.97 -3.17 -10.08
C PHE A 179 4.84 -2.50 -11.14
N SER A 180 6.06 -3.01 -11.31
CA SER A 180 7.02 -2.57 -12.33
C SER A 180 6.93 -3.48 -13.57
N PRO A 181 7.04 -2.94 -14.80
CA PRO A 181 7.19 -1.52 -15.12
C PRO A 181 5.89 -0.73 -14.85
N TYR A 182 6.01 0.53 -14.41
CA TYR A 182 4.86 1.30 -13.91
C TYR A 182 3.79 1.59 -14.97
N ASP A 183 4.04 1.30 -16.25
CA ASP A 183 3.17 1.53 -17.40
C ASP A 183 2.45 0.27 -17.94
N GLU A 184 2.70 -0.94 -17.41
CA GLU A 184 2.12 -2.20 -17.96
C GLU A 184 0.59 -2.29 -17.89
N ARG A 185 -0.05 -1.56 -16.98
CA ARG A 185 -1.53 -1.46 -16.80
C ARG A 185 -2.27 -2.80 -16.65
N ASP A 186 -1.56 -3.90 -16.42
CA ASP A 186 -2.15 -5.23 -16.31
C ASP A 186 -2.50 -5.54 -14.86
N HIS A 187 -1.60 -5.22 -13.91
CA HIS A 187 -1.84 -5.39 -12.48
C HIS A 187 -2.42 -4.16 -11.79
N GLN A 188 -2.19 -2.98 -12.35
CA GLN A 188 -2.63 -1.72 -11.78
C GLN A 188 -3.31 -0.85 -12.86
N PRO A 189 -4.57 -0.41 -12.65
CA PRO A 189 -5.31 0.33 -13.67
C PRO A 189 -4.78 1.76 -13.90
N THR A 190 -4.06 2.33 -12.92
CA THR A 190 -3.49 3.68 -12.99
C THR A 190 -1.99 3.64 -12.78
N ASP A 191 -1.30 4.71 -13.18
CA ASP A 191 0.10 4.90 -12.80
C ASP A 191 0.18 5.13 -11.28
N PRO A 192 0.97 4.33 -10.53
CA PRO A 192 1.13 4.51 -9.09
C PRO A 192 1.75 5.88 -8.76
N ARG A 193 2.48 6.50 -9.70
CA ARG A 193 3.10 7.81 -9.47
C ARG A 193 2.10 8.97 -9.50
N ALA A 194 0.93 8.76 -10.10
CA ALA A 194 -0.14 9.74 -10.20
C ALA A 194 -1.22 9.60 -9.10
N SER A 195 -1.18 8.50 -8.33
CA SER A 195 -2.18 8.14 -7.32
C SER A 195 -1.62 8.28 -5.90
N SER A 196 -2.47 8.50 -4.89
CA SER A 196 -2.04 8.27 -3.50
C SER A 196 -1.86 6.77 -3.24
N LEU A 197 -1.12 6.40 -2.19
CA LEU A 197 -0.97 4.99 -1.80
C LEU A 197 -2.33 4.31 -1.54
N GLN A 198 -3.31 5.03 -1.01
CA GLN A 198 -4.66 4.49 -0.77
C GLN A 198 -5.47 4.36 -2.06
N ASP A 199 -5.34 5.33 -2.96
CA ASP A 199 -6.05 5.31 -4.24
C ASP A 199 -5.58 4.14 -5.10
N MET A 200 -4.28 3.82 -5.09
CA MET A 200 -3.75 2.63 -5.78
C MET A 200 -4.51 1.36 -5.41
N ALA A 201 -4.67 1.08 -4.11
CA ALA A 201 -5.42 -0.08 -3.65
C ALA A 201 -6.91 0.02 -3.98
N SER A 202 -7.49 1.22 -3.88
CA SER A 202 -8.90 1.45 -4.22
C SER A 202 -9.18 1.15 -5.70
N TYR A 203 -8.31 1.61 -6.60
CA TYR A 203 -8.44 1.35 -8.03
C TYR A 203 -8.22 -0.12 -8.37
N ILE A 204 -7.23 -0.80 -7.76
CA ILE A 204 -7.00 -2.24 -7.98
C ILE A 204 -8.23 -3.06 -7.53
N LEU A 205 -8.90 -2.66 -6.45
CA LEU A 205 -10.05 -3.37 -5.91
C LEU A 205 -11.40 -2.87 -6.45
N GLY A 206 -11.43 -1.83 -7.30
CA GLY A 206 -12.68 -1.29 -7.84
C GLY A 206 -13.62 -0.72 -6.76
N VAL A 207 -13.07 -0.07 -5.73
CA VAL A 207 -13.84 0.67 -4.72
C VAL A 207 -13.56 2.17 -4.83
N PRO A 208 -14.44 3.05 -4.30
CA PRO A 208 -14.22 4.49 -4.38
C PRO A 208 -12.85 4.91 -3.83
N ALA A 209 -12.11 5.70 -4.61
CA ALA A 209 -10.83 6.28 -4.23
C ALA A 209 -11.07 7.49 -3.30
N ILE A 210 -11.13 7.21 -2.00
CA ILE A 210 -11.26 8.20 -0.93
C ILE A 210 -10.24 7.88 0.16
N GLU A 211 -9.72 8.93 0.80
CA GLU A 211 -8.85 8.77 1.97
C GLU A 211 -9.64 8.19 3.14
N ARG A 212 -9.16 7.07 3.70
CA ARG A 212 -9.76 6.38 4.83
C ARG A 212 -8.71 6.14 5.90
N ARG A 213 -8.91 6.71 7.08
CA ARG A 213 -8.08 6.34 8.24
C ARG A 213 -8.35 4.88 8.61
N PRO A 214 -7.32 4.02 8.76
CA PRO A 214 -7.53 2.64 9.16
C PRO A 214 -8.10 2.56 10.57
N MET A 215 -9.04 1.63 10.77
CA MET A 215 -9.64 1.34 12.07
C MET A 215 -8.63 0.55 12.91
N LEU A 216 -7.98 1.23 13.85
CA LEU A 216 -7.10 0.59 14.83
C LEU A 216 -7.75 0.60 16.20
N VAL A 217 -7.72 -0.55 16.88
CA VAL A 217 -8.05 -0.64 18.31
C VAL A 217 -6.72 -0.77 19.05
N VAL A 218 -6.39 0.26 19.82
CA VAL A 218 -5.22 0.24 20.69
C VAL A 218 -5.57 -0.61 21.90
N ALA A 219 -4.89 -1.74 22.06
CA ALA A 219 -5.22 -2.72 23.10
C ALA A 219 -4.96 -2.19 24.51
N ASP A 220 -3.92 -1.37 24.67
CA ASP A 220 -3.55 -0.76 25.93
C ASP A 220 -3.59 0.77 25.82
N THR A 221 -4.60 1.36 26.45
CA THR A 221 -4.84 2.81 26.44
C THR A 221 -4.37 3.50 27.71
N VAL A 222 -3.51 2.85 28.51
CA VAL A 222 -2.99 3.44 29.76
C VAL A 222 -1.88 4.43 29.45
N ARG A 223 -2.12 5.70 29.81
CA ARG A 223 -1.09 6.75 29.77
C ARG A 223 -0.04 6.49 30.86
N ARG A 224 1.20 6.25 30.44
CA ARG A 224 2.35 5.98 31.33
C ARG A 224 3.26 7.18 31.57
N ILE A 225 3.27 8.12 30.64
CA ILE A 225 4.08 9.33 30.71
C ILE A 225 3.14 10.49 31.04
N GLU A 226 3.33 11.08 32.21
CA GLU A 226 2.49 12.18 32.69
C GLU A 226 2.81 13.48 31.96
N GLU A 227 4.10 13.80 31.77
CA GLU A 227 4.53 15.04 31.12
C GLU A 227 4.09 15.09 29.65
N PRO A 228 3.84 16.28 29.07
CA PRO A 228 3.54 16.38 27.65
C PRO A 228 4.76 15.95 26.81
N TYR A 229 4.51 15.15 25.78
CA TYR A 229 5.59 14.62 24.93
C TYR A 229 5.22 14.57 23.46
N VAL A 230 6.26 14.61 22.64
CA VAL A 230 6.20 14.51 21.18
C VAL A 230 6.99 13.28 20.76
N CYS A 231 6.39 12.42 19.95
CA CYS A 231 7.09 11.30 19.34
C CYS A 231 7.74 11.73 18.01
N ILE A 232 8.94 11.24 17.75
CA ILE A 232 9.64 11.44 16.48
C ILE A 232 10.06 10.11 15.86
N ALA A 233 10.12 10.08 14.53
CA ALA A 233 10.72 8.99 13.77
C ALA A 233 11.65 9.54 12.69
N VAL A 234 12.93 9.19 12.78
CA VAL A 234 14.01 9.71 11.96
C VAL A 234 14.57 8.66 10.98
N GLN A 235 14.17 7.39 11.11
CA GLN A 235 14.63 6.31 10.25
C GLN A 235 13.66 6.04 9.09
N ALA A 236 14.21 5.56 7.97
CA ALA A 236 13.44 5.18 6.79
C ALA A 236 14.10 4.06 5.96
N GLY A 237 13.30 3.44 5.09
CA GLY A 237 13.68 2.31 4.25
C GLY A 237 14.73 2.64 3.15
N SER A 238 14.69 3.86 2.61
CA SER A 238 15.61 4.37 1.59
C SER A 238 16.16 5.75 1.98
N HIS A 239 17.36 6.11 1.51
CA HIS A 239 18.02 7.34 1.94
C HIS A 239 17.28 8.61 1.48
N CYS A 240 16.60 8.55 0.33
CA CYS A 240 15.77 9.65 -0.18
C CYS A 240 14.57 10.01 0.70
N LYS A 241 14.16 9.12 1.61
CA LYS A 241 13.08 9.37 2.59
C LYS A 241 13.58 10.06 3.86
N TYR A 242 14.88 10.11 4.13
CA TYR A 242 15.43 10.81 5.30
C TYR A 242 15.31 12.32 5.15
N TRP A 243 15.29 13.02 6.28
CA TRP A 243 15.50 14.46 6.30
C TRP A 243 17.00 14.76 6.30
N ASN A 244 17.56 14.98 5.11
CA ASN A 244 19.01 15.10 4.90
C ASN A 244 19.58 16.49 5.27
N ASN A 245 18.90 17.28 6.09
CA ASN A 245 19.44 18.54 6.60
C ASN A 245 20.23 18.26 7.89
N PRO A 246 21.56 18.51 7.94
CA PRO A 246 22.39 18.14 9.08
C PRO A 246 22.01 18.88 10.38
N ASN A 247 21.43 20.08 10.26
CA ASN A 247 20.98 20.87 11.39
C ASN A 247 19.49 20.67 11.69
N GLY A 248 18.80 19.81 10.93
CA GLY A 248 17.36 19.64 10.97
C GLY A 248 16.86 19.12 12.31
N TRP A 249 17.05 17.82 12.55
CA TRP A 249 16.57 17.16 13.76
C TRP A 249 17.12 17.76 15.06
N PRO A 250 18.43 18.08 15.20
CA PRO A 250 18.93 18.69 16.43
C PRO A 250 18.21 20.00 16.81
N ALA A 251 17.93 20.87 15.83
CA ALA A 251 17.23 22.13 16.08
C ALA A 251 15.76 21.92 16.46
N VAL A 252 15.05 20.99 15.79
CA VAL A 252 13.66 20.67 16.12
C VAL A 252 13.55 20.07 17.51
N VAL A 253 14.43 19.12 17.87
CA VAL A 253 14.46 18.51 19.21
C VAL A 253 14.72 19.57 20.28
N ALA A 254 15.69 20.47 20.07
CA ALA A 254 15.99 21.54 21.00
C ALA A 254 14.80 22.51 21.18
N HIS A 255 14.15 22.89 20.08
CA HIS A 255 12.96 23.75 20.12
C HIS A 255 11.80 23.09 20.88
N LEU A 256 11.49 21.83 20.60
CA LEU A 256 10.42 21.10 21.30
C LEU A 256 10.66 21.03 22.81
N LYS A 257 11.91 20.79 23.22
CA LYS A 257 12.29 20.82 24.65
C LYS A 257 12.13 22.20 25.28
N GLN A 258 12.48 23.27 24.56
CA GLN A 258 12.26 24.65 25.03
C GLN A 258 10.77 24.97 25.20
N GLN A 259 9.89 24.34 24.41
CA GLN A 259 8.44 24.41 24.57
C GLN A 259 7.90 23.55 25.72
N GLY A 260 8.77 22.84 26.46
CA GLY A 260 8.41 22.02 27.61
C GLY A 260 8.03 20.58 27.29
N TYR A 261 8.21 20.11 26.05
CA TYR A 261 7.93 18.73 25.67
C TYR A 261 9.10 17.80 25.96
N ARG A 262 8.80 16.59 26.44
CA ARG A 262 9.68 15.43 26.26
C ARG A 262 9.68 15.04 24.78
N VAL A 263 10.81 14.56 24.27
CA VAL A 263 10.96 14.23 22.84
C VAL A 263 11.45 12.80 22.69
N LEU A 264 10.58 11.91 22.25
CA LEU A 264 10.81 10.46 22.27
C LEU A 264 11.05 9.94 20.85
N CYS A 265 12.22 9.36 20.57
CA CYS A 265 12.51 8.73 19.29
C CYS A 265 12.01 7.28 19.30
N ILE A 266 11.03 6.95 18.45
CA ILE A 266 10.31 5.67 18.50
C ILE A 266 10.61 4.72 17.33
N ASP A 267 11.70 4.99 16.61
CA ASP A 267 12.14 4.17 15.48
C ASP A 267 12.45 2.72 15.88
N ARG A 268 12.39 1.81 14.91
CA ARG A 268 12.81 0.42 15.15
C ARG A 268 14.31 0.34 15.40
N GLU A 269 15.10 0.97 14.55
CA GLU A 269 16.55 1.04 14.69
C GLU A 269 16.98 2.34 15.35
N ARG A 270 17.89 2.24 16.32
CA ARG A 270 18.57 3.41 16.90
C ARG A 270 19.45 4.14 15.89
N GLU A 271 20.11 3.36 15.03
CA GLU A 271 21.02 3.84 14.01
C GLU A 271 20.86 3.01 12.73
N CYS A 272 20.85 3.68 11.59
CA CYS A 272 20.96 3.05 10.29
C CYS A 272 22.36 3.30 9.72
N ARG A 273 23.16 2.23 9.61
CA ARG A 273 24.48 2.21 8.97
C ARG A 273 24.39 1.38 7.70
N ARG A 274 24.19 2.02 6.55
CA ARG A 274 24.07 1.32 5.25
C ARG A 274 24.83 2.08 4.18
N LEU A 275 25.66 1.36 3.44
CA LEU A 275 26.34 1.84 2.24
C LEU A 275 27.08 3.19 2.42
N GLY A 276 27.64 3.42 3.61
CA GLY A 276 28.40 4.65 3.93
C GLY A 276 27.57 5.79 4.52
N ALA A 277 26.23 5.71 4.52
CA ALA A 277 25.38 6.64 5.27
C ALA A 277 25.22 6.19 6.74
N LEU A 278 25.26 7.17 7.64
CA LEU A 278 24.95 7.01 9.06
C LEU A 278 23.81 7.97 9.43
N ASN A 279 22.68 7.41 9.83
CA ASN A 279 21.57 8.16 10.40
C ASN A 279 21.30 7.63 11.81
N ALA A 280 21.48 8.45 12.82
CA ALA A 280 21.31 8.07 14.22
C ALA A 280 20.15 8.84 14.87
N ILE A 281 19.66 8.33 15.99
CA ILE A 281 18.82 9.09 16.91
C ILE A 281 19.44 10.48 17.17
N PRO A 282 18.67 11.58 17.04
CA PRO A 282 19.22 12.92 17.20
C PRO A 282 19.58 13.21 18.66
N ALA A 283 20.65 13.98 18.85
CA ALA A 283 21.08 14.40 20.18
C ALA A 283 19.93 15.09 20.94
N GLY A 284 19.75 14.69 22.20
CA GLY A 284 18.68 15.19 23.06
C GLY A 284 17.35 14.43 22.95
N ALA A 285 17.08 13.66 21.91
CA ALA A 285 15.89 12.79 21.92
C ALA A 285 16.09 11.64 22.91
N GLU A 286 15.03 11.28 23.62
CA GLU A 286 15.01 10.11 24.50
C GLU A 286 14.91 8.84 23.66
N ASP A 287 15.64 7.81 24.08
CA ASP A 287 15.76 6.56 23.33
C ASP A 287 14.58 5.63 23.66
N PHE A 288 13.55 5.69 22.83
CA PHE A 288 12.41 4.76 22.82
C PHE A 288 12.49 3.81 21.62
N THR A 289 13.68 3.65 21.05
CA THR A 289 13.89 2.84 19.87
C THR A 289 13.81 1.35 20.19
N GLY A 290 13.73 0.52 19.15
CA GLY A 290 13.75 -0.94 19.27
C GLY A 290 12.62 -1.62 18.51
N ASN A 291 12.82 -2.92 18.25
CA ASN A 291 11.84 -3.76 17.57
C ASN A 291 10.76 -4.27 18.54
N LEU A 292 9.97 -3.34 19.07
CA LEU A 292 8.86 -3.61 19.96
C LEU A 292 7.56 -3.88 19.18
N PRO A 293 6.60 -4.61 19.76
CA PRO A 293 5.26 -4.77 19.19
C PRO A 293 4.62 -3.45 18.79
N LEU A 294 3.97 -3.41 17.62
CA LEU A 294 3.35 -2.18 17.11
C LEU A 294 2.21 -1.65 17.98
N GLN A 295 1.56 -2.52 18.76
CA GLN A 295 0.56 -2.12 19.77
C GLN A 295 1.18 -1.25 20.88
N GLU A 296 2.42 -1.52 21.28
CA GLU A 296 3.13 -0.65 22.25
C GLU A 296 3.46 0.72 21.64
N ARG A 297 3.83 0.75 20.35
CA ARG A 297 4.01 2.01 19.61
C ARG A 297 2.70 2.77 19.46
N ALA A 298 1.60 2.08 19.19
CA ALA A 298 0.27 2.66 19.09
C ALA A 298 -0.19 3.25 20.44
N SER A 299 0.05 2.53 21.55
CA SER A 299 -0.23 2.99 22.92
C SER A 299 0.54 4.27 23.27
N LEU A 300 1.83 4.33 22.94
CA LEU A 300 2.64 5.53 23.13
C LEU A 300 2.16 6.70 22.25
N LEU A 301 1.85 6.45 20.98
CA LEU A 301 1.39 7.50 20.07
C LEU A 301 0.01 8.06 20.47
N LEU A 302 -0.88 7.22 20.99
CA LEU A 302 -2.24 7.60 21.43
C LEU A 302 -2.24 8.76 22.42
N HIS A 303 -1.21 8.87 23.25
CA HIS A 303 -1.10 9.92 24.27
C HIS A 303 -0.04 10.99 23.96
N ALA A 304 0.62 10.91 22.80
CA ALA A 304 1.54 11.96 22.35
C ALA A 304 0.75 13.20 21.92
N GLU A 305 1.29 14.38 22.22
CA GLU A 305 0.67 15.66 21.84
C GLU A 305 0.59 15.79 20.32
N PHE A 306 1.66 15.38 19.64
CA PHE A 306 1.72 15.18 18.20
C PHE A 306 2.94 14.33 17.85
N PHE A 307 3.08 14.02 16.56
CA PHE A 307 4.17 13.25 16.00
C PHE A 307 4.89 14.05 14.90
N VAL A 308 6.22 13.97 14.86
CA VAL A 308 7.05 14.54 13.78
C VAL A 308 7.84 13.43 13.10
N GLY A 309 7.62 13.21 11.81
CA GLY A 309 8.30 12.11 11.12
C GLY A 309 8.41 12.28 9.61
N LEU A 310 8.88 11.22 8.98
CA LEU A 310 9.17 11.14 7.55
C LEU A 310 7.99 10.57 6.75
N SER A 311 8.11 10.46 5.42
CA SER A 311 7.20 9.59 4.63
C SER A 311 7.54 8.10 4.88
N SER A 312 7.21 7.61 6.08
CA SER A 312 7.50 6.25 6.56
C SER A 312 6.31 5.67 7.34
N GLY A 313 6.37 4.37 7.64
CA GLY A 313 5.26 3.65 8.28
C GLY A 313 4.84 4.18 9.64
N LEU A 314 5.74 4.80 10.41
CA LEU A 314 5.38 5.36 11.72
C LEU A 314 4.51 6.61 11.62
N SER A 315 4.65 7.39 10.54
CA SER A 315 3.71 8.50 10.26
C SER A 315 2.31 7.99 9.98
N TRP A 316 2.19 6.89 9.24
CA TRP A 316 0.90 6.22 9.01
C TRP A 316 0.31 5.68 10.31
N LEU A 317 1.14 5.12 11.20
CA LEU A 317 0.67 4.61 12.49
C LEU A 317 0.17 5.74 13.39
N ALA A 318 0.92 6.84 13.49
CA ALA A 318 0.52 8.04 14.23
C ALA A 318 -0.82 8.60 13.70
N TRP A 319 -0.96 8.73 12.39
CA TRP A 319 -2.21 9.17 11.76
C TRP A 319 -3.36 8.20 12.04
N ALA A 320 -3.11 6.90 11.98
CA ALA A 320 -4.10 5.86 12.20
C ALA A 320 -4.68 5.89 13.63
N VAL A 321 -3.83 6.10 14.65
CA VAL A 321 -4.30 6.23 16.04
C VAL A 321 -4.88 7.61 16.37
N GLY A 322 -4.83 8.54 15.42
CA GLY A 322 -5.43 9.88 15.55
C GLY A 322 -4.49 10.96 16.09
N THR A 323 -3.21 10.66 16.30
CA THR A 323 -2.18 11.64 16.68
C THR A 323 -1.95 12.63 15.52
N PRO A 324 -1.93 13.95 15.76
CA PRO A 324 -1.56 14.92 14.73
C PRO A 324 -0.15 14.66 14.18
N VAL A 325 0.04 14.74 12.86
CA VAL A 325 1.30 14.39 12.20
C VAL A 325 1.89 15.59 11.46
N VAL A 326 3.08 16.02 11.88
CA VAL A 326 3.98 16.85 11.07
C VAL A 326 4.82 15.93 10.19
N MET A 327 4.62 15.98 8.87
CA MET A 327 5.29 15.06 7.94
C MET A 327 6.32 15.79 7.08
N ILE A 328 7.60 15.46 7.30
CA ILE A 328 8.73 15.98 6.53
C ILE A 328 8.99 15.06 5.34
N GLY A 329 8.91 15.59 4.13
CA GLY A 329 9.13 14.79 2.93
C GLY A 329 9.35 15.64 1.68
N GLY A 330 10.42 15.35 0.94
CA GLY A 330 10.72 16.01 -0.33
C GLY A 330 10.73 15.07 -1.54
N PHE A 331 10.97 13.78 -1.31
CA PHE A 331 11.06 12.77 -2.37
C PHE A 331 9.71 12.44 -3.01
N THR A 332 8.61 12.58 -2.25
CA THR A 332 7.25 12.35 -2.71
C THR A 332 6.46 13.66 -2.77
N HIS A 333 5.51 13.74 -3.70
CA HIS A 333 4.50 14.79 -3.75
C HIS A 333 3.54 14.66 -2.54
N PRO A 334 3.01 15.75 -1.96
CA PRO A 334 2.09 15.70 -0.81
C PRO A 334 0.81 14.85 -0.97
N LYS A 335 0.44 14.50 -2.20
CA LYS A 335 -0.72 13.64 -2.49
C LYS A 335 -0.39 12.14 -2.40
N THR A 336 0.88 11.76 -2.25
CA THR A 336 1.28 10.34 -2.22
C THR A 336 0.87 9.68 -0.89
N GLU A 337 1.00 10.41 0.21
CA GLU A 337 0.60 9.97 1.55
C GLU A 337 -0.81 10.45 1.93
N PHE A 338 -1.22 10.21 3.17
CA PHE A 338 -2.45 10.78 3.73
C PHE A 338 -2.33 12.30 3.91
N HIS A 339 -3.48 12.97 3.89
CA HIS A 339 -3.58 14.38 4.13
C HIS A 339 -3.25 14.73 5.59
N THR A 340 -2.35 15.70 5.75
CA THR A 340 -2.15 16.42 7.00
C THR A 340 -1.94 17.90 6.68
N PRO A 341 -2.56 18.84 7.43
CA PRO A 341 -2.30 20.27 7.27
C PRO A 341 -0.86 20.65 7.61
N TRP A 342 -0.12 19.75 8.27
CA TRP A 342 1.25 19.96 8.73
C TRP A 342 2.30 19.24 7.87
N ARG A 343 2.02 19.11 6.56
CA ARG A 343 2.97 18.56 5.59
C ARG A 343 4.09 19.58 5.29
N VAL A 344 5.35 19.16 5.44
CA VAL A 344 6.54 19.99 5.18
C VAL A 344 7.26 19.53 3.91
N VAL A 345 7.15 20.33 2.84
CA VAL A 345 7.79 20.10 1.54
C VAL A 345 8.34 21.42 1.00
N ASN A 346 9.53 21.39 0.39
CA ASN A 346 10.10 22.56 -0.29
C ASN A 346 10.00 22.41 -1.80
N PHE A 347 9.14 23.21 -2.43
CA PHE A 347 8.94 23.20 -3.88
C PHE A 347 9.96 24.04 -4.67
N HIS A 348 10.85 24.79 -4.00
CA HIS A 348 11.89 25.60 -4.67
C HIS A 348 13.16 24.79 -4.98
N ALA A 349 13.26 23.56 -4.48
CA ALA A 349 14.35 22.63 -4.75
C ALA A 349 13.84 21.43 -5.57
N CYS A 350 14.76 20.56 -6.00
CA CYS A 350 14.40 19.23 -6.53
C CYS A 350 13.38 18.55 -5.59
N ASN A 351 12.28 18.02 -6.10
CA ASN A 351 11.25 17.37 -5.28
C ASN A 351 10.46 16.33 -6.10
N GLY A 352 9.68 15.49 -5.41
CA GLY A 352 8.70 14.62 -6.05
C GLY A 352 9.26 13.53 -6.96
N CYS A 353 10.52 13.10 -6.78
CA CYS A 353 11.16 12.13 -7.67
C CYS A 353 10.39 10.79 -7.76
N PHE A 354 9.65 10.37 -6.72
CA PHE A 354 8.79 9.19 -6.82
C PHE A 354 7.71 9.37 -7.88
N ASN A 355 7.15 10.57 -7.93
CA ASN A 355 5.99 10.91 -8.73
C ASN A 355 6.36 11.33 -10.17
N ASP A 356 7.66 11.46 -10.46
CA ASP A 356 8.17 11.85 -11.76
C ASP A 356 8.16 10.65 -12.72
N SER A 357 7.35 10.72 -13.78
CA SER A 357 7.11 9.59 -14.67
C SER A 357 8.33 9.20 -15.52
N SER A 358 9.37 10.04 -15.55
CA SER A 358 10.64 9.71 -16.20
C SER A 358 11.50 8.71 -15.42
N PHE A 359 11.14 8.39 -14.17
CA PHE A 359 11.89 7.47 -13.33
C PHE A 359 11.02 6.36 -12.76
N ALA A 360 11.61 5.17 -12.62
CA ALA A 360 11.06 4.09 -11.82
C ALA A 360 11.84 4.03 -10.49
N PHE A 361 11.12 3.90 -9.37
CA PHE A 361 11.74 3.77 -8.07
C PHE A 361 12.42 2.40 -7.95
N ASP A 362 13.71 2.39 -7.64
CA ASP A 362 14.47 1.17 -7.39
C ASP A 362 14.54 0.92 -5.89
N SER A 363 13.69 0.01 -5.40
CA SER A 363 13.68 -0.37 -3.98
C SER A 363 14.93 -1.14 -3.53
N GLY A 364 15.72 -1.67 -4.47
CA GLY A 364 17.01 -2.32 -4.20
C GLY A 364 18.15 -1.32 -4.01
N ASN A 365 18.02 -0.10 -4.54
CA ASN A 365 19.00 0.96 -4.38
C ASN A 365 18.68 1.86 -3.17
N PHE A 366 19.38 1.66 -2.06
CA PHE A 366 19.22 2.51 -0.86
C PHE A 366 19.55 3.99 -1.13
N HIS A 367 20.48 4.28 -2.03
CA HIS A 367 20.92 5.64 -2.40
C HIS A 367 20.17 6.24 -3.59
N TRP A 368 19.07 5.61 -3.99
CA TRP A 368 18.28 6.04 -5.14
C TRP A 368 17.97 7.54 -5.06
N CYS A 369 18.52 8.27 -6.02
CA CYS A 369 18.30 9.71 -6.20
C CYS A 369 18.50 10.00 -7.70
N PRO A 370 17.51 9.71 -8.55
CA PRO A 370 17.73 9.47 -9.99
C PRO A 370 18.31 10.67 -10.73
N LYS A 371 18.13 11.88 -10.21
CA LYS A 371 18.66 13.13 -10.80
C LYS A 371 20.12 13.40 -10.39
N TYR A 372 20.50 13.06 -9.16
CA TYR A 372 21.71 13.58 -8.50
C TYR A 372 22.52 12.56 -7.69
N GLU A 373 22.23 11.27 -7.80
CA GLU A 373 23.03 10.23 -7.13
C GLU A 373 24.52 10.37 -7.49
N GLY A 374 25.38 10.36 -6.47
CA GLY A 374 26.83 10.60 -6.62
C GLY A 374 27.23 12.05 -6.95
N LYS A 375 26.32 13.02 -6.92
CA LYS A 375 26.59 14.44 -7.25
C LYS A 375 26.37 15.36 -6.02
N PRO A 376 26.93 16.58 -6.00
CA PRO A 376 26.80 17.52 -4.86
C PRO A 376 25.36 17.88 -4.45
N MET A 377 24.39 17.72 -5.36
CA MET A 377 22.98 18.03 -5.14
C MET A 377 22.13 16.82 -4.72
N ALA A 378 22.76 15.68 -4.39
CA ALA A 378 22.06 14.51 -3.90
C ALA A 378 21.15 14.86 -2.70
N TYR A 379 19.91 14.37 -2.74
CA TYR A 379 18.92 14.56 -1.67
C TYR A 379 18.55 16.02 -1.35
N GLN A 380 18.79 16.96 -2.29
CA GLN A 380 18.38 18.37 -2.15
C GLN A 380 16.90 18.54 -1.77
N CYS A 381 16.07 17.58 -2.18
CA CYS A 381 14.64 17.52 -1.85
C CYS A 381 14.33 17.57 -0.36
N SER A 382 15.23 17.07 0.48
CA SER A 382 15.08 17.09 1.93
C SER A 382 16.14 17.93 2.62
N SER A 383 17.38 17.99 2.11
CA SER A 383 18.42 18.82 2.72
C SER A 383 18.12 20.32 2.65
N SER A 384 17.35 20.77 1.64
CA SER A 384 16.88 22.16 1.53
C SER A 384 15.73 22.52 2.47
N ILE A 385 15.06 21.54 3.10
CA ILE A 385 14.03 21.80 4.11
C ILE A 385 14.76 22.24 5.38
N THR A 386 14.64 23.53 5.72
CA THR A 386 15.35 24.12 6.85
C THR A 386 14.67 23.79 8.18
N PRO A 387 15.42 23.74 9.29
CA PRO A 387 14.83 23.58 10.62
C PRO A 387 13.82 24.68 10.95
N ALA A 388 14.10 25.94 10.56
CA ALA A 388 13.18 27.06 10.78
C ALA A 388 11.81 26.85 10.09
N PHE A 389 11.78 26.21 8.92
CA PHE A 389 10.52 25.87 8.26
C PHE A 389 9.74 24.81 9.04
N VAL A 390 10.40 23.72 9.47
CA VAL A 390 9.75 22.68 10.27
C VAL A 390 9.25 23.24 11.59
N ILE A 391 10.05 24.05 12.29
CA ILE A 391 9.70 24.69 13.55
C ILE A 391 8.46 25.57 13.38
N ARG A 392 8.40 26.42 12.34
CA ARG A 392 7.22 27.24 12.07
C ARG A 392 5.95 26.39 11.94
N VAL A 393 6.03 25.25 11.24
CA VAL A 393 4.89 24.34 11.06
C VAL A 393 4.50 23.67 12.40
N VAL A 394 5.48 23.28 13.21
CA VAL A 394 5.27 22.79 14.57
C VAL A 394 4.58 23.84 15.44
N GLU A 395 5.03 25.10 15.39
CA GLU A 395 4.43 26.20 16.15
C GLU A 395 2.97 26.45 15.72
N THR A 396 2.66 26.37 14.42
CA THR A 396 1.28 26.48 13.95
C THR A 396 0.38 25.34 14.46
N LEU A 397 0.92 24.13 14.58
CA LEU A 397 0.21 23.00 15.18
C LEU A 397 -0.04 23.24 16.68
N ILE A 398 0.99 23.64 17.42
CA ILE A 398 0.89 23.92 18.86
C ILE A 398 -0.15 25.04 19.11
N ALA A 399 -0.13 26.09 18.30
CA ALA A 399 -1.11 27.18 18.40
C ALA A 399 -2.54 26.70 18.12
N ALA A 400 -2.74 25.86 17.11
CA ALA A 400 -4.05 25.29 16.79
C ALA A 400 -4.60 24.42 17.92
N GLN A 401 -3.75 23.60 18.57
CA GLN A 401 -4.13 22.80 19.73
C GLN A 401 -4.52 23.66 20.93
N ARG A 402 -3.77 24.72 21.23
CA ARG A 402 -4.10 25.67 22.30
C ARG A 402 -5.42 26.40 22.04
N GLY A 403 -5.68 26.82 20.80
CA GLY A 403 -6.95 27.45 20.41
C GLY A 403 -8.16 26.51 20.53
N ALA A 404 -7.99 25.23 20.20
CA ALA A 404 -9.04 24.21 20.37
C ALA A 404 -9.35 23.93 21.85
N LEU A 405 -8.37 24.05 22.75
CA LEU A 405 -8.57 23.92 24.20
C LEU A 405 -9.31 25.11 24.81
N LEU A 406 -9.14 26.32 24.28
CA LEU A 406 -9.81 27.53 24.77
C LEU A 406 -11.26 27.68 24.27
N SER A 407 -11.66 26.89 23.28
CA SER A 407 -13.00 26.91 22.67
C SER A 407 -13.91 25.76 23.12
N ARG A 408 -13.39 24.87 23.98
CA ARG A 408 -14.13 23.86 24.72
C ARG A 408 -14.32 24.33 26.16
#